data_AF-A0A3E0N9X2-F1
#
_entry.id   AF-A0A3E0N9X2-F1
#
_cell.length_a   1.000
_cell.length_b   1.000
_cell.length_c   1.000
_cell.angle_alpha   90.00
_cell.angle_beta   90.00
_cell.angle_gamma   90.00
#
_symmetry.space_group_name_H-M   'P 1'
#
loop_
_entity.id
_entity.type
_entity.pdbx_description
1 polymer ?
#
loop_
_entity_poly.entity_id
_entity_poly.type
_entity_poly.pdbx_seq_one_letter_code
_entity_poly.pdbx_strand_id
1 'polypeptide(L)'
;MPVLAVAEAIEKLTHQVEEMDADAILETYNEVFPDDPATEEEAYDDVHRLIELVVEHIHGGLEPEEVVDLWNVVFPRDRQVYFDEEDRQLHFVEGETAA
;
A
#
# COMPACT_ATOMS: atom_id res chain seq x y z
N MET A 1 -4.70 20.68 -2.40
CA MET A 1 -4.60 19.34 -1.78
C MET A 1 -5.41 18.37 -2.61
N PRO A 2 -4.79 17.42 -3.32
CA PRO A 2 -5.56 16.31 -3.85
C PRO A 2 -6.26 15.59 -2.69
N VAL A 3 -7.47 15.12 -2.92
CA VAL A 3 -8.24 14.26 -2.01
C VAL A 3 -8.57 12.99 -2.76
N LEU A 4 -8.63 11.87 -2.05
CA LEU A 4 -8.87 10.56 -2.65
C LEU A 4 -9.89 9.80 -1.80
N ALA A 5 -10.92 9.26 -2.42
CA ALA A 5 -11.85 8.40 -1.68
C ALA A 5 -11.15 7.08 -1.28
N VAL A 6 -11.54 6.48 -0.15
CA VAL A 6 -10.97 5.19 0.30
C VAL A 6 -11.05 4.11 -0.78
N ALA A 7 -12.17 4.04 -1.51
CA ALA A 7 -12.33 3.09 -2.60
C ALA A 7 -11.33 3.32 -3.75
N GLU A 8 -11.08 4.59 -4.11
CA GLU A 8 -10.08 4.94 -5.13
C GLU A 8 -8.65 4.67 -4.63
N ALA A 9 -8.41 4.83 -3.32
CA ALA A 9 -7.13 4.48 -2.70
C ALA A 9 -6.85 2.98 -2.77
N ILE A 10 -7.87 2.16 -2.45
CA ILE A 10 -7.82 0.70 -2.57
C ILE A 10 -7.51 0.29 -4.01
N GLU A 11 -8.22 0.85 -5.00
CA GLU A 11 -7.97 0.53 -6.41
C GLU A 11 -6.53 0.86 -6.83
N LYS A 12 -6.01 2.01 -6.39
CA LYS A 12 -4.63 2.41 -6.68
C LYS A 12 -3.59 1.53 -5.99
N LEU A 13 -3.83 1.14 -4.75
CA LEU A 13 -2.97 0.22 -4.00
C LEU A 13 -2.91 -1.13 -4.70
N THR A 14 -4.06 -1.72 -5.03
CA THR A 14 -4.13 -2.98 -5.77
C THR A 14 -3.33 -2.90 -7.05
N HIS A 15 -3.57 -1.88 -7.88
CA HIS A 15 -2.88 -1.75 -9.16
C HIS A 15 -1.36 -1.60 -8.99
N GLN A 16 -0.91 -0.79 -8.03
CA GLN A 16 0.51 -0.60 -7.78
C GLN A 16 1.20 -1.87 -7.29
N VAL A 17 0.53 -2.65 -6.43
CA VAL A 17 1.02 -3.93 -5.92
C VAL A 17 1.16 -4.97 -7.04
N GLU A 18 0.20 -5.01 -7.97
CA GLU A 18 0.26 -5.91 -9.14
C GLU A 18 1.43 -5.62 -10.08
N GLU A 19 1.95 -4.39 -10.07
CA GLU A 19 3.09 -3.96 -10.90
C GLU A 19 4.45 -4.02 -10.18
N MET A 20 4.50 -4.46 -8.93
CA MET A 20 5.74 -4.54 -8.16
C MET A 20 6.69 -5.63 -8.67
N ASP A 21 7.98 -5.36 -8.56
CA ASP A 21 9.02 -6.37 -8.72
C ASP A 21 9.21 -7.19 -7.42
N ALA A 22 10.06 -8.22 -7.49
CA ALA A 22 10.29 -9.15 -6.38
C ALA A 22 10.81 -8.46 -5.11
N ASP A 23 11.69 -7.47 -5.24
CA ASP A 23 12.24 -6.75 -4.09
C ASP A 23 11.16 -5.85 -3.45
N ALA A 24 10.42 -5.10 -4.26
CA ALA A 24 9.37 -4.20 -3.78
C ALA A 24 8.19 -4.95 -3.14
N ILE A 25 7.74 -6.06 -3.74
CA ILE A 25 6.65 -6.85 -3.15
C ILE A 25 7.09 -7.56 -1.87
N LEU A 26 8.35 -7.99 -1.77
CA LEU A 26 8.88 -8.59 -0.56
C LEU A 26 8.85 -7.61 0.62
N GLU A 27 9.34 -6.38 0.40
CA GLU A 27 9.27 -5.32 1.41
C GLU A 27 7.82 -5.06 1.83
N THR A 28 6.92 -4.89 0.85
CA THR A 28 5.50 -4.62 1.10
C THR A 28 4.83 -5.78 1.86
N TYR A 29 5.08 -7.02 1.45
CA TYR A 29 4.54 -8.22 2.10
C TYR A 29 5.00 -8.32 3.56
N ASN A 30 6.28 -8.10 3.83
CA ASN A 30 6.83 -8.21 5.19
C ASN A 30 6.33 -7.10 6.13
N GLU A 31 5.97 -5.93 5.60
CA GLU A 31 5.29 -4.87 6.37
C GLU A 31 3.83 -5.24 6.67
N VAL A 32 3.12 -5.84 5.71
CA VAL A 32 1.71 -6.25 5.88
C VAL A 32 1.56 -7.50 6.76
N PHE A 33 2.50 -8.44 6.67
CA PHE A 33 2.46 -9.72 7.38
C PHE A 33 3.70 -9.92 8.28
N PRO A 34 3.87 -9.10 9.33
CA PRO A 34 5.09 -9.13 10.16
C PRO A 34 5.27 -10.43 10.97
N ASP A 35 4.18 -11.17 11.20
CA ASP A 35 4.21 -12.44 11.93
C ASP A 35 4.63 -13.64 11.05
N ASP A 36 4.59 -13.50 9.72
CA ASP A 36 4.96 -14.54 8.76
C ASP A 36 5.76 -13.96 7.58
N PRO A 37 6.98 -13.44 7.84
CA PRO A 37 7.77 -12.76 6.84
C PRO A 37 8.28 -13.74 5.77
N ALA A 38 8.22 -13.32 4.51
CA ALA A 38 8.83 -14.00 3.39
C ALA A 38 10.33 -13.67 3.27
N THR A 39 11.05 -14.56 2.60
CA THR A 39 12.47 -14.40 2.27
C THR A 39 12.67 -13.94 0.82
N GLU A 40 13.86 -13.41 0.51
CA GLU A 40 14.25 -13.11 -0.88
C GLU A 40 14.12 -14.34 -1.79
N GLU A 41 14.55 -15.53 -1.33
CA GLU A 41 14.43 -16.75 -2.13
C GLU A 41 12.98 -17.04 -2.53
N GLU A 42 12.03 -16.89 -1.60
CA GLU A 42 10.60 -17.09 -1.87
C GLU A 42 10.03 -16.04 -2.82
N ALA A 43 10.42 -14.77 -2.68
CA ALA A 43 9.96 -13.70 -3.56
C ALA A 43 10.44 -13.86 -5.01
N TYR A 44 11.66 -14.34 -5.21
CA TYR A 44 12.22 -14.59 -6.53
C TYR A 44 11.76 -15.92 -7.16
N ASP A 45 11.38 -16.90 -6.34
CA ASP A 45 10.80 -18.17 -6.83
C ASP A 45 9.37 -17.98 -7.33
N ASP A 46 8.52 -17.28 -6.57
CA ASP A 46 7.11 -17.03 -6.92
C ASP A 46 6.61 -15.65 -6.47
N VAL A 47 7.01 -14.62 -7.23
CA VAL A 47 6.55 -13.24 -7.02
C VAL A 47 5.03 -13.10 -7.07
N HIS A 48 4.36 -13.90 -7.92
CA HIS A 48 2.92 -13.82 -8.12
C HIS A 48 2.16 -14.22 -6.86
N ARG A 49 2.66 -15.22 -6.13
CA ARG A 49 2.08 -15.63 -4.85
C ARG A 49 2.06 -14.50 -3.82
N LEU A 50 3.15 -13.73 -3.70
CA LEU A 50 3.20 -12.61 -2.76
C LEU A 50 2.25 -11.50 -3.16
N ILE A 51 2.18 -11.19 -4.47
CA ILE A 51 1.21 -10.22 -5.02
C ILE A 51 -0.22 -10.63 -4.67
N GLU A 52 -0.60 -11.89 -4.93
CA GLU A 52 -1.95 -12.40 -4.66
C GLU A 52 -2.33 -12.26 -3.18
N LEU A 53 -1.42 -12.58 -2.26
CA LEU A 53 -1.66 -12.46 -0.81
C LEU A 53 -1.87 -11.02 -0.36
N VAL A 54 -1.05 -10.08 -0.85
CA VAL A 54 -1.20 -8.66 -0.53
C VAL A 54 -2.50 -8.10 -1.14
N VAL A 55 -2.82 -8.46 -2.37
CA VAL A 55 -4.07 -8.05 -3.04
C VAL A 55 -5.30 -8.61 -2.32
N GLU A 56 -5.26 -9.88 -1.88
CA GLU A 56 -6.34 -10.48 -1.08
C GLU A 56 -6.53 -9.71 0.23
N HIS A 57 -5.45 -9.34 0.91
CA HIS A 57 -5.51 -8.54 2.13
C HIS A 57 -6.14 -7.16 1.89
N ILE A 58 -5.75 -6.47 0.81
CA ILE A 58 -6.35 -5.19 0.41
C ILE A 58 -7.86 -5.32 0.19
N HIS A 59 -8.31 -6.39 -0.46
CA HIS A 59 -9.74 -6.65 -0.70
C HIS A 59 -10.48 -7.28 0.49
N GLY A 60 -9.76 -7.71 1.53
CA GLY A 60 -10.29 -8.29 2.76
C GLY A 60 -11.08 -7.30 3.63
N GLY A 61 -10.98 -5.99 3.33
CA GLY A 61 -11.73 -4.93 3.98
C GLY A 61 -10.89 -4.12 4.96
N LEU A 62 -9.84 -3.49 4.46
CA LEU A 62 -8.98 -2.59 5.23
C LEU A 62 -9.78 -1.44 5.86
N GLU A 63 -9.50 -1.15 7.12
CA GLU A 63 -9.93 0.07 7.77
C GLU A 63 -9.22 1.28 7.14
N PRO A 64 -9.81 2.48 7.14
CA PRO A 64 -9.20 3.64 6.49
C PRO A 64 -7.79 3.99 7.02
N GLU A 65 -7.51 3.71 8.28
CA GLU A 65 -6.19 3.87 8.89
C GLU A 65 -5.17 2.89 8.30
N GLU A 66 -5.56 1.62 8.14
CA GLU A 66 -4.74 0.59 7.49
C GLU A 66 -4.46 0.92 6.01
N VAL A 67 -5.42 1.53 5.31
CA VAL A 67 -5.22 2.04 3.95
C VAL A 67 -4.15 3.14 3.92
N VAL A 68 -4.14 4.04 4.91
CA VAL A 68 -3.11 5.08 5.03
C VAL A 68 -1.74 4.48 5.34
N ASP A 69 -1.67 3.51 6.25
CA ASP A 69 -0.41 2.84 6.58
C ASP A 69 0.18 2.13 5.36
N LEU A 70 -0.63 1.33 4.67
CA LEU A 70 -0.21 0.63 3.45
C LEU A 70 0.17 1.61 2.34
N TRP A 71 -0.53 2.75 2.21
CA TRP A 71 -0.17 3.80 1.26
C TRP A 71 1.25 4.32 1.47
N ASN A 72 1.67 4.52 2.72
CA ASN A 72 3.01 5.03 3.03
C ASN A 72 4.14 4.03 2.72
N VAL A 73 3.82 2.73 2.71
CA VAL A 73 4.71 1.64 2.28
C VAL A 73 4.78 1.59 0.76
N VAL A 74 3.63 1.48 0.09
CA VAL A 74 3.51 1.27 -1.35
C VAL A 74 3.91 2.50 -2.18
N PHE A 75 3.60 3.71 -1.70
CA PHE A 75 3.89 4.97 -2.39
C PHE A 75 4.88 5.83 -1.59
N PRO A 76 6.16 5.45 -1.52
CA PRO A 76 7.13 6.13 -0.68
C PRO A 76 7.44 7.58 -1.10
N ARG A 77 7.06 7.97 -2.33
CA ARG A 77 7.20 9.34 -2.85
C ARG A 77 5.99 10.22 -2.56
N ASP A 78 4.83 9.62 -2.34
CA ASP A 78 3.56 10.31 -2.02
C ASP A 78 3.21 10.10 -0.54
N ARG A 79 4.25 10.08 0.31
CA ARG A 79 4.12 9.98 1.77
C ARG A 79 3.47 11.25 2.33
N GLN A 80 2.87 11.10 3.52
CA GLN A 80 2.05 12.12 4.21
C GLN A 80 0.61 12.16 3.75
N VAL A 81 -0.06 11.01 3.85
CA VAL A 81 -1.51 10.91 3.72
C VAL A 81 -2.10 10.72 5.12
N TYR A 82 -3.25 11.35 5.38
CA TYR A 82 -4.06 11.08 6.56
C TYR A 82 -5.50 10.87 6.15
N PHE A 83 -6.24 10.11 6.96
CA PHE A 83 -7.67 9.94 6.80
C PHE A 83 -8.40 11.05 7.56
N ASP A 84 -9.32 11.74 6.87
CA ASP A 84 -10.27 12.67 7.48
C ASP A 84 -11.57 11.92 7.76
N GLU A 85 -11.91 11.79 9.06
CA GLU A 85 -13.11 11.08 9.50
C GLU A 85 -14.41 11.83 9.18
N GLU A 86 -14.38 13.17 9.04
CA GLU A 86 -15.54 14.01 8.78
C GLU A 86 -16.05 13.80 7.35
N ASP A 87 -15.13 13.88 6.37
CA ASP A 87 -15.47 13.72 4.95
C ASP A 87 -15.23 12.29 4.42
N ARG A 88 -14.64 11.40 5.24
CA ARG A 88 -14.28 10.01 4.91
C ARG A 88 -13.37 9.90 3.68
N GLN A 89 -12.35 10.76 3.62
CA GLN A 89 -11.42 10.85 2.50
C GLN A 89 -9.97 10.79 2.97
N LEU A 90 -9.08 10.39 2.06
CA LEU A 90 -7.65 10.49 2.25
C LEU A 90 -7.20 11.87 1.77
N HIS A 91 -6.51 12.59 2.65
CA HIS A 91 -5.95 13.90 2.40
C HIS A 91 -4.44 13.81 2.35
N PHE A 92 -3.86 14.32 1.27
CA PHE A 92 -2.42 14.44 1.11
C PHE A 92 -1.99 15.74 1.79
N VAL A 93 -0.96 15.71 2.65
CA VAL A 93 -0.35 16.90 3.26
C VAL A 93 0.58 17.55 2.23
N GLU A 94 0.51 18.88 2.11
CA GLU A 94 1.41 19.63 1.22
C GLU A 94 2.75 19.71 1.95
N GLY A 95 3.71 18.91 1.50
CA GLY A 95 5.08 18.90 2.01
C GLY A 95 6.06 18.93 0.85
N GLU A 96 6.44 20.15 0.44
CA GLU A 96 7.48 20.54 -0.51
C GLU A 96 7.75 19.55 -1.67
N THR A 97 7.21 19.85 -2.85
CA THR A 97 7.95 19.57 -4.09
C THR A 97 9.31 20.24 -3.95
N ALA A 98 10.32 19.49 -3.51
CA ALA A 98 11.70 19.91 -3.63
C ALA A 98 11.99 20.04 -5.13
N ALA A 99 12.14 21.30 -5.54
CA ALA A 99 12.58 21.90 -6.81
C ALA A 99 13.11 20.95 -7.91
#